data_AF-A0A7S3RMD2-F1
#
_entry.id   AF-A0A7S3RMD2-F1
#
_cell.length_a   1.000
_cell.length_b   1.000
_cell.length_c   1.000
_cell.angle_alpha   90.00
_cell.angle_beta   90.00
_cell.angle_gamma   90.00
#
_symmetry.space_group_name_H-M   'P 1'
#
loop_
_entity.id
_entity.type
_entity.pdbx_description
1 polymer ?
#
loop_
_entity_poly.entity_id
_entity_poly.type
_entity_poly.pdbx_seq_one_letter_code
_entity_poly.pdbx_strand_id
1 'polypeptide(L)'
;LAPRYDCDAGFANWQQGWSANKKGWCCLNTGRGCEGTLAQPPYDCSAGFANWQAGWSANKKAWCCTNTGRGCDATLTPPAHDCAAGLGNWKAGWSEDKKAWCCVNTGNGCDALPPAHDCSAAFGNWQAAWSAEKKAWCCKNTGRGCEGTPPPHDCTAGFGNWQMAWSAAKKDWCCTNTGRGC
;
A
#
# COMPACT_ATOMS: atom_id res chain seq x y z
N LEU A 1 10.93 -13.48 -28.42
CA LEU A 1 11.22 -13.39 -26.96
C LEU A 1 11.09 -14.80 -26.40
N ALA A 2 12.16 -15.39 -25.87
CA ALA A 2 12.10 -16.73 -25.29
C ALA A 2 11.25 -16.72 -24.00
N PRO A 3 10.35 -17.69 -23.78
CA PRO A 3 9.61 -17.77 -22.53
C PRO A 3 10.57 -17.95 -21.35
N ARG A 4 10.29 -17.24 -20.25
CA ARG A 4 11.12 -17.19 -19.04
C ARG A 4 11.37 -18.56 -18.41
N TYR A 5 10.49 -19.53 -18.64
CA TYR A 5 10.63 -20.91 -18.20
C TYR A 5 10.12 -21.87 -19.28
N ASP A 6 10.93 -22.89 -19.61
CA ASP A 6 10.54 -24.00 -20.47
C ASP A 6 9.90 -25.11 -19.61
N CYS A 7 8.59 -25.32 -19.77
CA CYS A 7 7.79 -26.25 -18.99
C CYS A 7 7.83 -27.70 -19.49
N ASP A 8 8.54 -27.98 -20.59
CA ASP A 8 8.79 -29.33 -21.08
C ASP A 8 10.16 -29.83 -20.61
N ALA A 9 11.13 -28.92 -20.46
CA ALA A 9 12.46 -29.23 -19.97
C ALA A 9 12.44 -29.81 -18.55
N GLY A 10 12.78 -31.10 -18.46
CA GLY A 10 12.85 -31.85 -17.20
C GLY A 10 11.48 -32.15 -16.60
N PHE A 11 10.40 -32.16 -17.40
CA PHE A 11 9.06 -32.42 -16.90
C PHE A 11 8.95 -33.79 -16.21
N ALA A 12 9.62 -34.85 -16.70
CA ALA A 12 9.53 -36.19 -16.09
C ALA A 12 9.89 -36.25 -14.60
N ASN A 13 10.77 -35.36 -14.11
CA ASN A 13 11.18 -35.27 -12.71
C ASN A 13 10.89 -33.89 -12.10
N TRP A 14 9.86 -33.20 -12.60
CA TRP A 14 9.57 -31.81 -12.26
C TRP A 14 9.42 -31.56 -10.75
N GLN A 15 8.87 -32.53 -10.00
CA GLN A 15 8.69 -32.42 -8.55
C GLN A 15 10.00 -32.20 -7.78
N GLN A 16 11.11 -32.79 -8.23
CA GLN A 16 12.40 -32.65 -7.56
C GLN A 16 13.33 -31.70 -8.33
N GLY A 17 13.20 -31.67 -9.67
CA GLY A 17 14.09 -30.95 -10.56
C GLY A 17 13.69 -29.52 -10.89
N TRP A 18 12.43 -29.12 -10.66
CA TRP A 18 12.02 -27.73 -10.89
C TRP A 18 12.13 -26.89 -9.63
N SER A 19 12.66 -25.67 -9.80
CA SER A 19 12.55 -24.64 -8.78
C SER A 19 11.09 -24.29 -8.48
N ALA A 20 10.78 -23.86 -7.27
CA ALA A 20 9.43 -23.45 -6.88
C ALA A 20 8.83 -22.41 -7.83
N ASN A 21 9.65 -21.47 -8.32
CA ASN A 21 9.22 -20.47 -9.29
C ASN A 21 8.87 -21.08 -10.66
N LYS A 22 9.65 -22.06 -11.14
CA LYS A 22 9.35 -22.78 -12.38
C LYS A 22 8.08 -23.61 -12.23
N LYS A 23 7.91 -24.32 -11.09
CA LYS A 23 6.67 -25.05 -10.75
C LYS A 23 5.46 -24.12 -10.78
N GLY A 24 5.50 -23.02 -10.02
CA GLY A 24 4.39 -22.05 -9.97
C GLY A 24 4.08 -21.44 -11.32
N TRP A 25 5.11 -21.02 -12.07
CA TRP A 25 4.91 -20.41 -13.39
C TRP A 25 4.37 -21.39 -14.43
N CYS A 26 4.93 -22.60 -14.51
CA CYS A 26 4.47 -23.63 -15.44
C CYS A 26 3.07 -24.14 -15.07
N CYS A 27 2.78 -24.22 -13.79
CA CYS A 27 1.46 -24.59 -13.30
C CYS A 27 0.41 -23.53 -13.69
N LEU A 28 0.71 -22.25 -13.48
CA LEU A 28 -0.21 -21.15 -13.81
C LEU A 28 -0.40 -20.92 -15.32
N ASN A 29 0.69 -20.99 -16.10
CA ASN A 29 0.66 -20.59 -17.51
C ASN A 29 0.44 -21.75 -18.48
N THR A 30 0.83 -22.96 -18.11
CA THR A 30 0.77 -24.14 -18.98
C THR A 30 -0.01 -25.32 -18.36
N GLY A 31 -0.45 -25.20 -17.10
CA GLY A 31 -1.13 -26.28 -16.38
C GLY A 31 -0.23 -27.48 -16.05
N ARG A 32 1.10 -27.31 -16.10
CA ARG A 32 2.08 -28.39 -15.91
C ARG A 32 2.85 -28.21 -14.61
N GLY A 33 3.05 -29.31 -13.89
CA GLY A 33 3.91 -29.34 -12.71
C GLY A 33 3.28 -28.69 -11.47
N CYS A 34 2.03 -29.04 -11.21
CA CYS A 34 1.28 -28.57 -10.05
C CYS A 34 1.27 -29.62 -8.93
N GLU A 35 1.57 -29.21 -7.69
CA GLU A 35 1.49 -30.09 -6.51
C GLU A 35 0.07 -30.08 -5.92
N GLY A 36 -0.58 -31.24 -5.86
CA GLY A 36 -1.92 -31.43 -5.29
C GLY A 36 -3.08 -30.93 -6.16
N THR A 37 -4.30 -31.07 -5.66
CA THR A 37 -5.57 -30.70 -6.31
C THR A 37 -5.83 -29.19 -6.40
N LEU A 38 -4.84 -28.35 -6.04
CA LEU A 38 -5.02 -26.90 -5.88
C LEU A 38 -4.78 -26.08 -7.16
N ALA A 39 -4.79 -26.70 -8.32
CA ALA A 39 -4.13 -26.09 -9.47
C ALA A 39 -4.82 -26.30 -10.81
N GLN A 40 -6.14 -26.24 -10.80
CA GLN A 40 -6.83 -25.81 -12.00
C GLN A 40 -7.43 -24.45 -11.67
N PRO A 41 -6.95 -23.36 -12.30
CA PRO A 41 -7.71 -22.13 -12.25
C PRO A 41 -9.15 -22.44 -12.71
N PRO A 42 -10.15 -21.77 -12.12
CA PRO A 42 -11.56 -22.04 -12.45
C PRO A 42 -11.87 -21.88 -13.95
N TYR A 43 -10.99 -21.18 -14.69
CA TYR A 43 -11.08 -21.03 -16.13
C TYR A 43 -9.72 -21.19 -16.82
N ASP A 44 -9.68 -21.96 -17.91
CA ASP A 44 -8.55 -22.03 -18.84
C ASP A 44 -8.65 -20.91 -19.89
N CYS A 45 -7.79 -19.89 -19.75
CA CYS A 45 -7.73 -18.71 -20.63
C CYS A 45 -7.04 -18.93 -21.98
N SER A 46 -6.55 -20.14 -22.25
CA SER A 46 -6.01 -20.55 -23.55
C SER A 46 -7.05 -21.35 -24.35
N ALA A 47 -7.91 -22.10 -23.67
CA ALA A 47 -8.97 -22.88 -24.30
C ALA A 47 -9.98 -22.00 -25.05
N GLY A 48 -10.03 -22.17 -26.38
CA GLY A 48 -10.92 -21.43 -27.27
C GLY A 48 -10.55 -19.95 -27.42
N PHE A 49 -9.30 -19.57 -27.14
CA PHE A 49 -8.88 -18.17 -27.21
C PHE A 49 -9.08 -17.57 -28.60
N ALA A 50 -8.87 -18.30 -29.70
CA ALA A 50 -9.04 -17.76 -31.05
C ALA A 50 -10.43 -17.16 -31.34
N ASN A 51 -11.48 -17.68 -30.68
CA ASN A 51 -12.86 -17.21 -30.81
C ASN A 51 -13.42 -16.73 -29.47
N TRP A 52 -12.57 -16.25 -28.56
CA TRP A 52 -12.93 -15.95 -27.17
C TRP A 52 -14.11 -14.96 -27.05
N GLN A 53 -14.24 -14.01 -27.98
CA GLN A 53 -15.31 -13.01 -27.98
C GLN A 53 -16.71 -13.62 -28.11
N ALA A 54 -16.88 -14.64 -28.95
CA ALA A 54 -18.15 -15.34 -29.09
C ALA A 54 -18.23 -16.61 -28.21
N GLY A 55 -17.09 -17.24 -27.94
CA GLY A 55 -17.01 -18.56 -27.34
C GLY A 55 -16.81 -18.59 -25.82
N TRP A 56 -16.38 -17.49 -25.18
CA TRP A 56 -16.23 -17.44 -23.73
C TRP A 56 -17.48 -16.89 -23.04
N SER A 57 -17.82 -17.48 -21.90
CA SER A 57 -18.81 -16.90 -20.99
C SER A 57 -18.30 -15.58 -20.39
N ALA A 58 -19.22 -14.69 -19.99
CA ALA A 58 -18.87 -13.40 -19.40
C ALA A 58 -17.92 -13.53 -18.20
N ASN A 59 -18.17 -14.53 -17.32
CA ASN A 59 -17.33 -14.79 -16.15
C ASN A 59 -15.92 -15.27 -16.53
N LYS A 60 -15.80 -16.12 -17.56
CA LYS A 60 -14.51 -16.56 -18.09
C LYS A 60 -13.73 -15.40 -18.68
N LYS A 61 -14.37 -14.52 -19.45
CA LYS A 61 -13.74 -13.30 -20.00
C LYS A 61 -13.23 -12.37 -18.88
N ALA A 62 -14.07 -12.08 -17.89
CA ALA A 62 -13.71 -11.21 -16.76
C ALA A 62 -12.54 -11.80 -15.96
N TRP A 63 -12.61 -13.08 -15.60
CA TRP A 63 -11.55 -13.75 -14.84
C TRP A 63 -10.24 -13.80 -15.62
N CYS A 64 -10.28 -14.19 -16.90
CA CYS A 64 -9.09 -14.25 -17.75
C CYS A 64 -8.47 -12.87 -18.00
N CYS A 65 -9.29 -11.83 -18.12
CA CYS A 65 -8.80 -10.47 -18.26
C CYS A 65 -8.07 -10.02 -17.00
N THR A 66 -8.66 -10.21 -15.81
CA THR A 66 -8.08 -9.80 -14.53
C THR A 66 -6.85 -10.62 -14.13
N ASN A 67 -6.89 -11.95 -14.29
CA ASN A 67 -5.85 -12.84 -13.75
C ASN A 67 -4.74 -13.15 -14.74
N THR A 68 -5.01 -13.06 -16.05
CA THR A 68 -4.05 -13.44 -17.11
C THR A 68 -3.83 -12.38 -18.17
N GLY A 69 -4.60 -11.28 -18.18
CA GLY A 69 -4.53 -10.23 -19.19
C GLY A 69 -5.02 -10.68 -20.57
N ARG A 70 -5.77 -11.79 -20.68
CA ARG A 70 -6.26 -12.36 -21.94
C ARG A 70 -7.76 -12.23 -22.07
N GLY A 71 -8.23 -11.96 -23.29
CA GLY A 71 -9.65 -11.89 -23.61
C GLY A 71 -10.35 -10.71 -22.95
N CYS A 72 -9.62 -9.59 -22.83
CA CYS A 72 -10.18 -8.32 -22.42
C CYS A 72 -10.92 -7.72 -23.62
N ASP A 73 -12.23 -7.53 -23.48
CA ASP A 73 -13.02 -6.74 -24.41
C ASP A 73 -12.79 -5.26 -24.12
N ALA A 74 -12.91 -4.38 -25.12
CA ALA A 74 -12.88 -2.93 -24.88
C ALA A 74 -14.07 -2.48 -23.99
N THR A 75 -15.08 -3.34 -23.85
CA THR A 75 -16.24 -3.19 -22.96
C THR A 75 -16.09 -3.93 -21.63
N LEU A 76 -15.08 -4.82 -21.48
CA LEU A 76 -14.73 -5.51 -20.23
C LEU A 76 -13.48 -4.95 -19.57
N THR A 77 -12.79 -4.04 -20.25
CA THR A 77 -12.02 -3.02 -19.55
C THR A 77 -13.04 -2.24 -18.73
N PRO A 78 -12.87 -2.13 -17.39
CA PRO A 78 -13.53 -1.06 -16.66
C PRO A 78 -13.32 0.19 -17.50
N PRO A 79 -14.39 0.92 -17.89
CA PRO A 79 -14.28 1.99 -18.89
C PRO A 79 -13.08 2.81 -18.49
N ALA A 80 -12.07 2.88 -19.37
CA ALA A 80 -10.82 3.57 -19.11
C ALA A 80 -11.20 4.86 -18.39
N HIS A 81 -10.92 4.95 -17.09
CA HIS A 81 -11.54 5.98 -16.29
C HIS A 81 -11.05 7.28 -16.90
N ASP A 82 -11.92 7.97 -17.63
CA ASP A 82 -11.52 9.17 -18.34
C ASP A 82 -11.31 10.22 -17.27
N CYS A 83 -10.05 10.39 -16.89
CA CYS A 83 -9.63 11.27 -15.82
C CYS A 83 -9.72 12.75 -16.22
N ALA A 84 -10.00 13.05 -17.50
CA ALA A 84 -10.31 14.40 -17.96
C ALA A 84 -11.83 14.67 -17.88
N ALA A 85 -12.68 13.66 -18.13
CA ALA A 85 -14.12 13.80 -18.08
C ALA A 85 -14.63 14.17 -16.68
N GLY A 86 -15.16 15.39 -16.55
CA GLY A 86 -15.66 15.92 -15.29
C GLY A 86 -14.55 16.25 -14.28
N LEU A 87 -13.32 16.51 -14.74
CA LEU A 87 -12.22 16.87 -13.84
C LEU A 87 -12.51 18.18 -13.09
N GLY A 88 -13.30 19.11 -13.63
CA GLY A 88 -13.65 20.36 -12.93
C GLY A 88 -14.52 20.18 -11.68
N ASN A 89 -15.27 19.07 -11.58
CA ASN A 89 -16.18 18.77 -10.46
C ASN A 89 -15.94 17.38 -9.86
N TRP A 90 -14.74 16.84 -10.07
CA TRP A 90 -14.39 15.45 -9.77
C TRP A 90 -14.73 15.01 -8.34
N LYS A 91 -14.60 15.90 -7.35
CA LYS A 91 -14.90 15.61 -5.93
C LYS A 91 -16.35 15.16 -5.70
N ALA A 92 -17.30 15.84 -6.34
CA ALA A 92 -18.72 15.55 -6.21
C ALA A 92 -19.24 14.64 -7.34
N GLY A 93 -18.60 14.68 -8.51
CA GLY A 93 -19.07 14.04 -9.73
C GLY A 93 -18.44 12.68 -10.06
N TRP A 94 -17.29 12.33 -9.46
CA TRP A 94 -16.66 11.02 -9.70
C TRP A 94 -17.06 10.01 -8.64
N SER A 95 -17.22 8.75 -9.06
CA SER A 95 -17.28 7.63 -8.14
C SER A 95 -15.93 7.43 -7.43
N GLU A 96 -15.95 6.86 -6.22
CA GLU A 96 -14.74 6.57 -5.45
C GLU A 96 -13.74 5.71 -6.25
N ASP A 97 -14.23 4.73 -7.01
CA ASP A 97 -13.40 3.90 -7.88
C ASP A 97 -12.70 4.71 -8.99
N LYS A 98 -13.42 5.68 -9.57
CA LYS A 98 -12.87 6.57 -10.60
C LYS A 98 -11.79 7.49 -10.01
N LYS A 99 -12.03 8.02 -8.80
CA LYS A 99 -11.04 8.83 -8.05
C LYS A 99 -9.77 8.02 -7.76
N ALA A 100 -9.92 6.83 -7.19
CA ALA A 100 -8.80 5.98 -6.81
C ALA A 100 -7.96 5.57 -8.03
N TRP A 101 -8.61 5.13 -9.11
CA TRP A 101 -7.92 4.69 -10.31
C TRP A 101 -7.22 5.86 -11.03
N CYS A 102 -7.91 6.98 -11.22
CA CYS A 102 -7.34 8.15 -11.90
C CYS A 102 -6.19 8.76 -11.11
N CYS A 103 -6.27 8.71 -9.78
CA CYS A 103 -5.21 9.19 -8.94
C CYS A 103 -3.92 8.37 -9.08
N VAL A 104 -4.03 7.03 -9.04
CA VAL A 104 -2.87 6.14 -9.16
C VAL A 104 -2.28 6.13 -10.57
N ASN A 105 -3.14 6.12 -11.59
CA ASN A 105 -2.71 5.87 -12.96
C ASN A 105 -2.37 7.14 -13.76
N THR A 106 -2.96 8.30 -13.39
CA THR A 106 -2.77 9.56 -14.13
C THR A 106 -2.41 10.77 -13.25
N GLY A 107 -2.52 10.65 -11.93
CA GLY A 107 -2.32 11.76 -10.98
C GLY A 107 -3.46 12.79 -10.96
N ASN A 108 -4.55 12.57 -11.69
CA ASN A 108 -5.70 13.47 -11.77
C ASN A 108 -6.83 13.05 -10.82
N GLY A 109 -7.58 14.03 -10.30
CA GLY A 109 -8.69 13.79 -9.38
C GLY A 109 -8.29 13.06 -8.10
N CYS A 110 -7.06 13.32 -7.65
CA CYS A 110 -6.64 13.06 -6.29
C CYS A 110 -7.03 14.26 -5.42
N ASP A 111 -7.49 14.02 -4.19
CA ASP A 111 -7.03 14.88 -3.11
C ASP A 111 -5.55 14.59 -3.04
N ALA A 112 -4.70 15.60 -3.25
CA ALA A 112 -3.25 15.44 -3.26
C ALA A 112 -2.87 14.34 -2.26
N LEU A 113 -2.24 13.26 -2.78
CA LEU A 113 -1.78 12.07 -2.04
C LEU A 113 -1.55 12.46 -0.58
N PRO A 114 -2.15 11.77 0.43
CA PRO A 114 -2.21 12.25 1.81
C PRO A 114 -0.89 12.93 2.14
N PRO A 115 -0.90 14.26 2.39
CA PRO A 115 0.27 15.09 2.20
C PRO A 115 1.38 14.43 2.97
N ALA A 116 2.48 14.10 2.28
CA ALA A 116 3.68 13.50 2.86
C ALA A 116 3.77 13.99 4.30
N HIS A 117 3.49 13.13 5.29
CA HIS A 117 3.05 13.57 6.61
C HIS A 117 4.09 14.52 7.20
N ASP A 118 3.89 15.81 6.95
CA ASP A 118 4.88 16.81 7.27
C ASP A 118 4.65 17.13 8.73
N CYS A 119 5.45 16.45 9.54
CA CYS A 119 5.44 16.56 10.99
C CYS A 119 6.04 17.89 11.47
N SER A 120 6.39 18.80 10.56
CA SER A 120 6.75 20.19 10.84
C SER A 120 5.63 21.18 10.50
N ALA A 121 4.73 20.84 9.56
CA ALA A 121 3.61 21.69 9.19
C ALA A 121 2.60 21.83 10.33
N ALA A 122 2.37 23.09 10.75
CA ALA A 122 1.52 23.44 11.89
C ALA A 122 1.94 22.72 13.19
N PHE A 123 3.24 22.43 13.36
CA PHE A 123 3.71 21.77 14.57
C PHE A 123 3.52 22.63 15.83
N GLY A 124 3.48 23.96 15.72
CA GLY A 124 3.27 24.84 16.88
C GLY A 124 1.88 24.73 17.53
N ASN A 125 0.87 24.26 16.81
CA ASN A 125 -0.50 24.05 17.29
C ASN A 125 -1.03 22.65 16.92
N TRP A 126 -0.12 21.69 16.80
CA TRP A 126 -0.38 20.35 16.29
C TRP A 126 -1.51 19.61 17.01
N GLN A 127 -1.71 19.86 18.30
CA GLN A 127 -2.77 19.24 19.10
C GLN A 127 -4.17 19.57 18.57
N ALA A 128 -4.38 20.81 18.09
CA ALA A 128 -5.65 21.25 17.51
C ALA A 128 -5.66 21.15 15.98
N ALA A 129 -4.49 21.30 15.35
CA ALA A 129 -4.36 21.39 13.90
C ALA A 129 -4.14 20.05 13.21
N TRP A 130 -3.66 19.02 13.91
CA TRP A 130 -3.42 17.70 13.31
C TRP A 130 -4.62 16.77 13.55
N SER A 131 -4.98 16.01 12.52
CA SER A 131 -5.90 14.88 12.68
C SER A 131 -5.28 13.78 13.55
N ALA A 132 -6.11 12.91 14.11
CA ALA A 132 -5.65 11.78 14.92
C ALA A 132 -4.66 10.89 14.15
N GLU A 133 -4.87 10.70 12.85
CA GLU A 133 -4.00 9.92 11.97
C GLU A 133 -2.64 10.59 11.77
N LYS A 134 -2.60 11.91 11.59
CA LYS A 134 -1.33 12.65 11.46
C LYS A 134 -0.53 12.63 12.77
N LYS A 135 -1.21 12.74 13.93
CA LYS A 135 -0.57 12.59 15.25
C LYS A 135 0.03 11.20 15.44
N ALA A 136 -0.74 10.15 15.16
CA ALA A 136 -0.28 8.77 15.32
C ALA A 136 0.90 8.45 14.38
N TRP A 137 0.82 8.88 13.12
CA TRP A 137 1.88 8.64 12.16
C TRP A 137 3.16 9.42 12.49
N CYS A 138 3.05 10.72 12.78
CA CYS A 138 4.20 11.55 13.12
C CYS A 138 4.88 11.12 14.42
N CYS A 139 4.09 10.67 15.40
CA CYS A 139 4.62 10.09 16.63
C CYS A 139 5.42 8.81 16.34
N LYS A 140 4.86 7.88 15.57
CA LYS A 140 5.47 6.57 15.28
C LYS A 140 6.72 6.65 14.39
N ASN A 141 6.69 7.50 13.36
CA ASN A 141 7.74 7.53 12.34
C ASN A 141 8.78 8.63 12.56
N THR A 142 8.43 9.72 13.25
CA THR A 142 9.32 10.89 13.44
C THR A 142 9.52 11.31 14.89
N GLY A 143 8.77 10.72 15.84
CA GLY A 143 8.80 11.09 17.25
C GLY A 143 8.19 12.46 17.57
N ARG A 144 7.45 13.07 16.63
CA ARG A 144 6.83 14.40 16.78
C ARG A 144 5.33 14.28 16.99
N GLY A 145 4.80 15.04 17.95
CA GLY A 145 3.35 15.12 18.19
C GLY A 145 2.74 13.85 18.78
N CYS A 146 3.41 13.23 19.74
CA CYS A 146 2.88 12.11 20.53
C CYS A 146 1.93 12.60 21.63
N GLU A 147 0.77 11.96 21.78
CA GLU A 147 -0.11 12.18 22.93
C GLU A 147 0.14 11.10 24.00
N GLY A 148 0.50 11.57 25.20
CA GLY A 148 0.95 10.78 26.35
C GLY A 148 1.93 11.65 27.17
N THR A 149 1.58 11.94 28.43
CA THR A 149 2.05 13.10 29.21
C THR A 149 3.55 13.38 29.17
N PRO A 150 3.98 14.64 28.92
CA PRO A 150 5.33 15.09 29.21
C PRO A 150 5.64 14.81 30.69
N PRO A 151 6.87 14.43 31.06
CA PRO A 151 7.26 14.39 32.46
C PRO A 151 6.93 15.76 33.08
N PRO A 152 6.41 15.80 34.31
CA PRO A 152 5.97 17.05 34.95
C PRO A 152 7.08 18.11 35.02
N HIS A 153 8.34 17.68 34.88
CA HIS A 153 9.52 18.51 34.87
C HIS A 153 10.49 18.12 33.75
N ASP A 154 10.77 19.07 32.84
CA ASP A 154 11.82 18.94 31.83
C ASP A 154 13.20 19.27 32.46
N CYS A 155 13.97 18.22 32.77
CA CYS A 155 15.29 18.31 33.40
C CYS A 155 16.43 18.74 32.47
N THR A 156 16.13 19.08 31.21
CA THR A 156 17.10 19.62 30.24
C THR A 156 16.90 21.12 30.02
N ALA A 157 15.65 21.59 30.12
CA ALA A 157 15.33 23.00 30.00
C ALA A 157 15.94 23.83 31.13
N GLY A 158 16.87 24.73 30.76
CA GLY A 158 17.57 25.61 31.70
C GLY A 158 18.59 24.89 32.59
N PHE A 159 19.14 23.74 32.15
CA PHE A 159 20.12 23.01 32.96
C PHE A 159 21.41 23.81 33.22
N GLY A 160 21.84 24.67 32.29
CA GLY A 160 23.08 25.45 32.44
C GLY A 160 23.10 26.43 33.64
N ASN A 161 21.93 26.79 34.18
CA ASN A 161 21.79 27.65 35.36
C ASN A 161 20.73 27.11 36.35
N TRP A 162 20.58 25.78 36.38
CA TRP A 162 19.50 25.08 37.09
C TRP A 162 19.36 25.48 38.57
N GLN A 163 20.47 25.83 39.23
CA GLN A 163 20.50 26.23 40.64
C GLN A 163 19.66 27.48 40.92
N MET A 164 19.61 28.44 40.00
CA MET A 164 18.79 29.65 40.14
C MET A 164 17.49 29.57 39.35
N ALA A 165 17.48 28.82 38.24
CA ALA A 165 16.37 28.78 37.31
C ALA A 165 15.32 27.71 37.62
N TRP A 166 15.66 26.64 38.35
CA TRP A 166 14.71 25.58 38.67
C TRP A 166 14.03 25.83 40.03
N SER A 167 12.72 25.60 40.07
CA SER A 167 11.97 25.52 41.33
C SER A 167 12.42 24.31 42.16
N ALA A 168 12.17 24.34 43.47
CA ALA A 168 12.51 23.23 44.37
C ALA A 168 11.90 21.89 43.89
N ALA A 169 10.61 21.91 43.53
CA ALA A 169 9.92 20.72 43.01
C ALA A 169 10.56 20.16 41.72
N LYS A 170 11.01 21.05 40.82
CA LYS A 170 11.71 20.66 39.59
C LYS A 170 13.07 20.02 39.91
N LYS A 171 13.81 20.57 40.87
CA LYS A 171 15.09 20.01 41.35
C LYS A 171 14.90 18.63 41.98
N ASP A 172 13.97 18.50 42.91
CA ASP A 172 13.72 17.24 43.63
C ASP A 172 13.30 16.12 42.67
N TRP A 173 12.40 16.45 41.73
CA TRP A 173 11.95 15.50 40.74
C TRP A 173 13.07 15.11 39.78
N CYS A 174 13.85 16.07 39.27
CA CYS A 174 14.95 15.79 38.34
C CYS A 174 16.12 15.06 38.99
N CYS A 175 16.44 15.35 40.24
CA CYS A 175 17.42 14.62 41.04
C CYS A 175 17.01 13.15 41.19
N THR A 176 15.77 12.90 41.63
CA THR A 176 15.29 11.55 41.93
C THR A 176 15.06 10.70 40.69
N ASN A 177 14.50 11.28 39.62
CA ASN A 177 14.05 10.52 38.44
C ASN A 177 15.09 10.50 37.31
N THR A 178 16.02 11.46 37.28
CA THR A 178 16.98 11.61 36.16
C THR A 178 18.44 11.74 36.60
N GLY A 179 18.72 11.89 37.91
CA GLY A 179 20.07 12.07 38.45
C GLY A 179 20.72 13.40 38.06
N ARG A 180 19.91 14.43 37.73
CA ARG A 180 20.38 15.74 37.28
C ARG A 180 19.88 16.85 38.18
N GLY A 181 20.74 17.84 38.41
CA GLY A 181 20.39 19.02 39.21
C GLY A 181 20.20 18.68 40.69
N CYS A 182 21.04 17.78 41.20
CA CYS A 182 21.29 17.49 42.61
C CYS A 182 22.44 18.36 43.13
#